data_AF-A0A6J8BMF2-F1
#
_entry.id   AF-A0A6J8BMF2-F1
#
_cell.length_a   1.000
_cell.length_b   1.000
_cell.length_c   1.000
_cell.angle_alpha   90.00
_cell.angle_beta   90.00
_cell.angle_gamma   90.00
#
_symmetry.space_group_name_H-M   'P 1'
#
loop_
_entity.id
_entity.type
_entity.pdbx_description
1 polymer ?
#
loop_
_entity_poly.entity_id
_entity_poly.type
_entity_poly.pdbx_seq_one_letter_code
_entity_poly.pdbx_strand_id
1 'polypeptide(L)'
;MSVCQDLGAFGALLFPKMSDCTDLGACGALLYLKSDRQDLGACGALLFPKMSDFKDLGACGALLFLKMSDCQDLGACDALLFPKMSDCQDLGACDALLFPKTSDCQDLGACDALLFLKMSDCQDLGACDALLFSKMSDCQDLGACGALLYLKMSDCQDLGACGALLFPKMSDCKDLGACGALLFLKMSHCQDLGDISR
;
A
#
# COMPACT_ATOMS: atom_id res chain seq x y z
N MET A 1 4.59 30.37 13.74
CA MET A 1 4.63 29.34 12.69
C MET A 1 6.08 29.18 12.31
N SER A 2 6.60 27.96 12.37
CA SER A 2 7.93 27.66 11.88
C SER A 2 7.72 26.98 10.53
N VAL A 3 8.26 27.59 9.49
CA VAL A 3 8.23 27.09 8.12
C VAL A 3 9.64 26.61 7.80
N CYS A 4 9.78 25.42 7.24
CA CYS A 4 11.05 24.92 6.72
C CYS A 4 10.96 24.82 5.20
N GLN A 5 11.88 25.48 4.51
CA GLN A 5 12.02 25.44 3.05
C GLN A 5 13.48 25.16 2.72
N ASP A 6 13.72 24.44 1.63
CA ASP A 6 15.04 24.23 1.02
C ASP A 6 16.12 23.65 1.96
N LEU A 7 15.80 22.59 2.71
CA LEU A 7 16.76 22.06 3.70
C LEU A 7 17.98 21.33 3.11
N GLY A 8 18.06 21.13 1.80
CA GLY A 8 19.20 20.45 1.19
C GLY A 8 19.40 19.04 1.75
N ALA A 9 20.65 18.66 2.03
CA ALA A 9 21.01 17.34 2.54
C ALA A 9 21.39 17.35 4.03
N PHE A 10 20.79 16.49 4.85
CA PHE A 10 21.05 16.41 6.29
C PHE A 10 21.00 14.98 6.84
N GLY A 11 21.78 14.72 7.90
CA GLY A 11 21.91 13.39 8.51
C GLY A 11 20.67 12.96 9.29
N ALA A 12 20.36 13.63 10.39
CA ALA A 12 19.16 13.33 11.17
C ALA A 12 18.54 14.62 11.71
N LEU A 13 17.22 14.77 11.57
CA LEU A 13 16.48 15.91 12.09
C LEU A 13 15.29 15.45 12.93
N LEU A 14 15.11 16.12 14.06
CA LEU A 14 13.95 15.97 14.93
C LEU A 14 13.19 17.29 14.93
N PHE A 15 11.94 17.25 14.46
CA PHE A 15 11.06 18.40 14.47
C PHE A 15 9.86 18.15 15.39
N PRO A 16 9.90 18.67 16.62
CA PRO A 16 8.85 18.42 17.60
C PRO A 16 7.53 19.13 17.27
N LYS A 17 7.55 20.27 16.57
CA LYS A 17 6.39 20.96 16.01
C LYS A 17 6.82 21.84 14.84
N MET A 18 6.21 21.66 13.67
CA MET A 18 6.18 22.67 12.61
C MET A 18 4.76 22.76 12.05
N SER A 19 4.46 23.78 11.26
CA SER A 19 3.15 23.92 10.61
C SER A 19 3.22 23.50 9.16
N ASP A 20 4.27 23.90 8.44
CA ASP A 20 4.43 23.63 7.00
C ASP A 20 5.90 23.41 6.69
N CYS A 21 6.22 22.38 5.91
CA CYS A 21 7.53 22.34 5.25
C CYS A 21 7.39 21.82 3.84
N THR A 22 8.16 22.42 2.94
CA THR A 22 8.28 22.03 1.54
C THR A 22 9.75 21.83 1.21
N ASP A 23 10.03 21.03 0.19
CA ASP A 23 11.38 20.84 -0.38
C ASP A 23 12.44 20.36 0.63
N LEU A 24 12.13 19.29 1.36
CA LEU A 24 13.17 18.57 2.11
C LEU A 24 13.90 17.66 1.11
N GLY A 25 15.05 18.13 0.63
CA GLY A 25 15.88 17.43 -0.35
C GLY A 25 16.26 16.00 0.04
N ALA A 26 17.46 15.80 0.60
CA ALA A 26 17.93 14.46 0.98
C ALA A 26 18.08 14.34 2.50
N CYS A 27 17.47 13.32 3.12
CA CYS A 27 17.59 13.13 4.56
C CYS A 27 18.05 11.73 4.95
N GLY A 28 18.86 11.59 6.00
CA GLY A 28 19.17 10.28 6.57
C GLY A 28 18.02 9.76 7.44
N ALA A 29 17.61 10.54 8.45
CA ALA A 29 16.47 10.23 9.31
C ALA A 29 15.67 11.48 9.70
N LEU A 30 14.35 11.40 9.66
CA LEU A 30 13.44 12.46 10.08
C LEU A 30 12.39 11.92 11.04
N LEU A 31 12.30 12.51 12.23
CA LEU A 31 11.18 12.29 13.15
C LEU A 31 10.37 13.58 13.23
N TYR A 32 9.10 13.49 12.87
CA TYR A 32 8.26 14.67 12.68
C TYR A 32 6.89 14.49 13.34
N LEU A 33 6.55 15.39 14.28
CA LEU A 33 5.42 15.15 15.19
C LEU A 33 4.05 15.65 14.69
N LYS A 34 3.98 16.62 13.75
CA LYS A 34 2.70 17.20 13.27
C LYS A 34 2.88 18.23 12.14
N SER A 35 2.25 18.05 10.97
CA SER A 35 1.95 19.06 9.91
C SER A 35 1.16 18.43 8.76
N ASP A 36 0.67 19.25 7.84
CA ASP A 36 0.35 18.84 6.48
C ASP A 36 1.59 19.16 5.62
N ARG A 37 2.06 18.24 4.76
CA ARG A 37 3.34 18.37 4.04
C ARG A 37 3.13 18.24 2.53
N GLN A 38 3.99 18.94 1.78
CA GLN A 38 4.13 18.88 0.33
C GLN A 38 5.62 18.66 0.04
N ASP A 39 5.95 17.68 -0.80
CA ASP A 39 7.26 17.46 -1.44
C ASP A 39 8.43 17.09 -0.51
N LEU A 40 8.60 15.79 -0.28
CA LEU A 40 9.84 15.20 0.24
C LEU A 40 10.62 14.52 -0.88
N GLY A 41 11.92 14.79 -0.96
CA GLY A 41 12.81 14.14 -1.92
C GLY A 41 13.18 12.70 -1.50
N ALA A 42 14.46 12.47 -1.25
CA ALA A 42 15.00 11.15 -0.92
C ALA A 42 15.33 11.05 0.57
N CYS A 43 14.74 10.11 1.30
CA CYS A 43 14.93 10.00 2.74
C CYS A 43 15.24 8.57 3.21
N GLY A 44 16.25 8.39 4.06
CA GLY A 44 16.60 7.07 4.60
C GLY A 44 15.52 6.52 5.51
N ALA A 45 15.09 7.30 6.52
CA ALA A 45 14.02 6.90 7.44
C ALA A 45 13.11 8.07 7.82
N LEU A 46 11.80 7.86 7.78
CA LEU A 46 10.79 8.84 8.12
C LEU A 46 9.81 8.26 9.14
N LEU A 47 9.54 9.01 10.21
CA LEU A 47 8.56 8.61 11.23
C LEU A 47 7.60 9.76 11.55
N PHE A 48 6.32 9.50 11.32
CA PHE A 48 5.21 10.42 11.56
C PHE A 48 4.19 9.80 12.52
N PRO A 49 4.03 10.32 13.75
CA PRO A 49 3.05 9.80 14.69
C PRO A 49 1.60 10.08 14.27
N LYS A 50 1.35 11.20 13.61
CA LYS A 50 0.03 11.54 13.07
C LYS A 50 0.18 12.54 11.92
N MET A 51 -0.48 12.23 10.81
CA MET A 51 -0.59 13.09 9.65
C MET A 51 -2.05 13.05 9.17
N SER A 52 -2.53 14.14 8.58
CA SER A 52 -3.86 14.19 7.97
C SER A 52 -3.72 14.06 6.46
N ASP A 53 -2.88 14.90 5.86
CA ASP A 53 -2.67 14.94 4.42
C ASP A 53 -1.16 14.90 4.13
N PHE A 54 -0.76 13.96 3.26
CA PHE A 54 0.60 13.84 2.77
C PHE A 54 0.60 13.76 1.25
N LYS A 55 1.45 14.56 0.60
CA LYS A 55 1.61 14.58 -0.85
C LYS A 55 3.08 14.53 -1.21
N ASP A 56 3.36 13.79 -2.28
CA ASP A 56 4.64 13.79 -3.00
C ASP A 56 5.83 13.36 -2.14
N LEU A 57 6.17 12.07 -2.20
CA LEU A 57 7.45 11.54 -1.70
C LEU A 57 8.22 10.94 -2.86
N GLY A 58 9.46 11.36 -3.07
CA GLY A 58 10.30 10.82 -4.14
C GLY A 58 10.75 9.39 -3.87
N ALA A 59 11.61 9.21 -2.86
CA ALA A 59 12.11 7.89 -2.49
C ALA A 59 12.36 7.77 -0.99
N CYS A 60 12.08 6.60 -0.40
CA CYS A 60 12.36 6.37 1.01
C CYS A 60 12.94 4.99 1.33
N GLY A 61 13.90 4.90 2.25
CA GLY A 61 14.33 3.60 2.75
C GLY A 61 13.25 2.99 3.65
N ALA A 62 12.85 3.72 4.68
CA ALA A 62 11.78 3.29 5.58
C ALA A 62 10.84 4.45 5.92
N LEU A 63 9.54 4.21 5.90
CA LEU A 63 8.53 5.20 6.27
C LEU A 63 7.45 4.58 7.15
N LEU A 64 7.21 5.22 8.28
CA LEU A 64 6.22 4.80 9.28
C LEU A 64 5.28 5.95 9.62
N PHE A 65 4.00 5.77 9.30
CA PHE A 65 2.91 6.64 9.75
C PHE A 65 2.02 5.91 10.73
N LEU A 66 2.05 6.25 12.02
CA LEU A 66 1.21 5.57 13.03
C LEU A 66 -0.29 5.81 12.80
N LYS A 67 -0.63 6.99 12.27
CA LYS A 67 -1.98 7.34 11.85
C LYS A 67 -1.93 8.34 10.69
N MET A 68 -2.47 7.92 9.56
CA MET A 68 -2.64 8.71 8.33
C MET A 68 -4.14 8.78 8.02
N SER A 69 -4.63 9.93 7.55
CA SER A 69 -5.93 9.95 6.88
C SER A 69 -5.69 9.68 5.40
N ASP A 70 -5.03 10.62 4.71
CA ASP A 70 -4.99 10.66 3.25
C ASP A 70 -3.53 10.80 2.76
N CYS A 71 -3.10 9.89 1.90
CA CYS A 71 -1.77 9.92 1.32
C CYS A 71 -1.85 9.83 -0.20
N GLN A 72 -1.09 10.70 -0.88
CA GLN A 72 -1.05 10.79 -2.35
C GLN A 72 0.40 10.83 -2.83
N ASP A 73 0.65 10.23 -4.00
CA ASP A 73 1.91 10.33 -4.73
C ASP A 73 3.13 9.90 -3.90
N LEU A 74 3.08 8.68 -3.37
CA LEU A 74 4.23 8.07 -2.73
C LEU A 74 5.08 7.37 -3.79
N GLY A 75 6.32 7.79 -3.96
CA GLY A 75 7.26 7.17 -4.88
C GLY A 75 7.83 5.86 -4.34
N ALA A 76 9.09 5.58 -4.68
CA ALA A 76 9.69 4.28 -4.38
C ALA A 76 10.09 4.14 -2.91
N CYS A 77 9.70 3.05 -2.24
CA CYS A 77 10.09 2.83 -0.85
C CYS A 77 10.47 1.38 -0.51
N ASP A 78 11.58 1.16 0.19
CA ASP A 78 11.96 -0.22 0.57
C ASP A 78 10.95 -0.77 1.60
N ALA A 79 10.55 0.03 2.59
CA ALA A 79 9.59 -0.40 3.60
C ALA A 79 8.61 0.70 4.03
N LEU A 80 7.31 0.38 3.97
CA LEU A 80 6.24 1.23 4.49
C LEU A 80 5.36 0.49 5.49
N LEU A 81 5.05 1.18 6.58
CA LEU A 81 4.14 0.69 7.59
C LEU A 81 3.12 1.77 7.97
N PHE A 82 1.84 1.44 7.77
CA PHE A 82 0.71 2.28 8.13
C PHE A 82 -0.24 1.51 9.05
N PRO A 83 -0.06 1.53 10.38
CA PRO A 83 -0.93 0.83 11.32
C PRO A 83 -2.40 1.23 11.20
N LYS A 84 -2.66 2.49 10.83
CA LYS A 84 -4.00 3.03 10.54
C LYS A 84 -3.90 4.04 9.41
N MET A 85 -4.56 3.74 8.31
CA MET A 85 -4.76 4.61 7.18
C MET A 85 -6.24 4.66 6.86
N SER A 86 -6.75 5.81 6.38
CA SER A 86 -8.06 5.82 5.73
C SER A 86 -7.83 5.49 4.26
N ASP A 87 -7.13 6.39 3.56
CA ASP A 87 -7.08 6.44 2.11
C ASP A 87 -5.62 6.56 1.63
N CYS A 88 -5.27 5.79 0.60
CA CYS A 88 -4.00 5.89 -0.12
C CYS A 88 -4.27 5.93 -1.62
N GLN A 89 -3.60 6.85 -2.31
CA GLN A 89 -3.67 6.98 -3.76
C GLN A 89 -2.24 7.08 -4.31
N ASP A 90 -2.03 6.50 -5.49
CA ASP A 90 -0.78 6.62 -6.26
C ASP A 90 0.45 6.20 -5.44
N LEU A 91 0.47 4.93 -5.04
CA LEU A 91 1.65 4.34 -4.39
C LEU A 91 2.56 3.73 -5.46
N GLY A 92 3.82 4.13 -5.50
CA GLY A 92 4.82 3.64 -6.40
C GLY A 92 5.36 2.27 -6.01
N ALA A 93 6.55 1.96 -6.49
CA ALA A 93 7.18 0.66 -6.27
C ALA A 93 7.66 0.49 -4.81
N CYS A 94 7.31 -0.63 -4.17
CA CYS A 94 7.72 -0.86 -2.79
C CYS A 94 8.14 -2.30 -2.51
N ASP A 95 9.25 -2.53 -1.80
CA ASP A 95 9.65 -3.91 -1.48
C ASP A 95 8.70 -4.51 -0.44
N ALA A 96 8.36 -3.74 0.62
CA ALA A 96 7.49 -4.21 1.68
C ALA A 96 6.45 -3.17 2.14
N LEU A 97 5.18 -3.57 2.08
CA LEU A 97 4.05 -2.77 2.50
C LEU A 97 3.22 -3.50 3.57
N LEU A 98 2.98 -2.84 4.71
CA LEU A 98 2.16 -3.39 5.78
C LEU A 98 1.06 -2.41 6.23
N PHE A 99 -0.17 -2.87 6.08
CA PHE A 99 -1.40 -2.16 6.42
C PHE A 99 -2.29 -3.01 7.36
N PRO A 100 -2.12 -2.89 8.68
CA PRO A 100 -2.97 -3.54 9.65
C PRO A 100 -4.45 -3.13 9.55
N LYS A 101 -4.70 -1.85 9.21
CA LYS A 101 -6.05 -1.35 9.00
C LYS A 101 -6.04 -0.18 8.03
N THR A 102 -6.68 -0.40 6.89
CA THR A 102 -6.92 0.61 5.87
C THR A 102 -8.39 0.58 5.48
N SER A 103 -8.95 1.71 5.07
CA SER A 103 -10.27 1.69 4.43
C SER A 103 -10.06 1.38 2.96
N ASP A 104 -9.41 2.31 2.25
CA ASP A 104 -9.41 2.35 0.80
C ASP A 104 -7.99 2.56 0.27
N CYS A 105 -7.64 1.86 -0.81
CA CYS A 105 -6.42 2.12 -1.57
C CYS A 105 -6.71 2.08 -3.07
N GLN A 106 -6.09 3.00 -3.80
CA GLN A 106 -6.21 3.13 -5.25
C GLN A 106 -4.82 3.28 -5.86
N ASP A 107 -4.64 2.76 -7.05
CA ASP A 107 -3.42 2.92 -7.85
C ASP A 107 -2.15 2.51 -7.07
N LEU A 108 -2.15 1.26 -6.61
CA LEU A 108 -0.99 0.67 -5.94
C LEU A 108 -0.07 0.06 -6.98
N GLY A 109 1.18 0.50 -7.03
CA GLY A 109 2.19 0.06 -7.98
C GLY A 109 2.75 -1.32 -7.68
N ALA A 110 3.94 -1.58 -8.24
CA ALA A 110 4.60 -2.88 -8.09
C ALA A 110 5.13 -3.10 -6.67
N CYS A 111 4.87 -4.26 -6.08
CA CYS A 111 5.36 -4.57 -4.73
C CYS A 111 5.91 -5.99 -4.59
N ASP A 112 7.03 -6.18 -3.89
CA ASP A 112 7.51 -7.54 -3.64
C ASP A 112 6.62 -8.25 -2.60
N ALA A 113 6.30 -7.56 -1.50
CA ALA A 113 5.46 -8.09 -0.44
C ALA A 113 4.44 -7.06 0.05
N LEU A 114 3.15 -7.42 -0.02
CA LEU A 114 2.06 -6.58 0.46
C LEU A 114 1.14 -7.35 1.42
N LEU A 115 0.94 -6.78 2.62
CA LEU A 115 0.14 -7.37 3.67
C LEU A 115 -0.94 -6.41 4.18
N PHE A 116 -2.19 -6.80 3.97
CA PHE A 116 -3.37 -6.17 4.57
C PHE A 116 -4.03 -7.09 5.60
N LEU A 117 -4.13 -6.65 6.86
CA LEU A 117 -4.89 -7.43 7.85
C LEU A 117 -6.38 -7.16 7.76
N LYS A 118 -6.75 -5.90 7.51
CA LYS A 118 -8.13 -5.50 7.30
C LYS A 118 -8.17 -4.33 6.34
N MET A 119 -8.83 -4.55 5.21
CA MET A 119 -9.09 -3.51 4.23
C MET A 119 -10.55 -3.62 3.79
N SER A 120 -11.16 -2.47 3.46
CA SER A 120 -12.48 -2.44 2.87
C SER A 120 -12.32 -2.66 1.38
N ASP A 121 -11.68 -1.70 0.71
CA ASP A 121 -11.69 -1.58 -0.74
C ASP A 121 -10.26 -1.39 -1.28
N CYS A 122 -9.94 -2.05 -2.39
CA CYS A 122 -8.69 -1.91 -3.13
C CYS A 122 -9.00 -1.90 -4.62
N GLN A 123 -8.50 -0.89 -5.31
CA GLN A 123 -8.67 -0.70 -6.75
C GLN A 123 -7.30 -0.53 -7.38
N ASP A 124 -7.14 -1.08 -8.59
CA ASP A 124 -5.95 -0.88 -9.41
C ASP A 124 -4.64 -1.20 -8.68
N LEU A 125 -4.50 -2.45 -8.21
CA LEU A 125 -3.23 -2.93 -7.69
C LEU A 125 -2.44 -3.57 -8.83
N GLY A 126 -1.22 -3.10 -9.05
CA GLY A 126 -0.31 -3.59 -10.06
C GLY A 126 0.28 -4.97 -9.76
N ALA A 127 1.53 -5.17 -10.15
CA ALA A 127 2.19 -6.46 -9.97
C ALA A 127 2.62 -6.68 -8.52
N CYS A 128 2.39 -7.87 -7.97
CA CYS A 128 2.90 -8.22 -6.65
C CYS A 128 3.46 -9.63 -6.55
N ASP A 129 4.67 -9.81 -6.04
CA ASP A 129 5.24 -11.16 -5.89
C ASP A 129 4.50 -11.95 -4.80
N ALA A 130 4.22 -11.34 -3.65
CA ALA A 130 3.50 -11.97 -2.55
C ALA A 130 2.46 -11.03 -1.93
N LEU A 131 1.19 -11.39 -2.08
CA LEU A 131 0.07 -10.60 -1.58
C LEU A 131 -0.77 -11.39 -0.57
N LEU A 132 -0.97 -10.81 0.62
CA LEU A 132 -1.75 -11.42 1.69
C LEU A 132 -2.80 -10.45 2.23
N PHE A 133 -4.05 -10.88 2.17
CA PHE A 133 -5.18 -10.22 2.82
C PHE A 133 -5.84 -11.15 3.84
N SER A 134 -5.89 -10.72 5.10
CA SER A 134 -6.60 -11.48 6.13
C SER A 134 -8.11 -11.26 6.09
N LYS A 135 -8.54 -10.03 5.79
CA LYS A 135 -9.94 -9.70 5.56
C LYS A 135 -10.05 -8.54 4.59
N MET A 136 -10.76 -8.78 3.51
CA MET A 136 -11.06 -7.81 2.46
C MET A 136 -12.55 -7.82 2.17
N SER A 137 -13.15 -6.66 1.92
CA SER A 137 -14.52 -6.62 1.39
C SER A 137 -14.45 -6.78 -0.12
N ASP A 138 -13.88 -5.78 -0.82
CA ASP A 138 -14.02 -5.65 -2.27
C ASP A 138 -12.66 -5.36 -2.92
N CYS A 139 -12.26 -6.16 -3.91
CA CYS A 139 -11.05 -5.94 -4.68
C CYS A 139 -11.37 -5.87 -6.17
N GLN A 140 -10.89 -4.83 -6.85
CA GLN A 140 -11.10 -4.59 -8.27
C GLN A 140 -9.76 -4.38 -8.96
N ASP A 141 -9.65 -4.87 -10.20
CA ASP A 141 -8.49 -4.65 -11.08
C ASP A 141 -7.17 -5.03 -10.41
N LEU A 142 -7.06 -6.31 -10.04
CA LEU A 142 -5.82 -6.85 -9.51
C LEU A 142 -4.93 -7.27 -10.67
N GLY A 143 -3.71 -6.78 -10.72
CA GLY A 143 -2.70 -7.12 -11.71
C GLY A 143 -2.14 -8.53 -11.53
N ALA A 144 -0.90 -8.71 -11.98
CA ALA A 144 -0.24 -10.01 -11.89
C ALA A 144 0.25 -10.30 -10.46
N CYS A 145 0.02 -11.51 -9.96
CA CYS A 145 0.56 -11.96 -8.69
C CYS A 145 1.44 -13.20 -8.77
N GLY A 146 2.55 -13.24 -8.04
CA GLY A 146 3.31 -14.48 -7.85
C GLY A 146 2.52 -15.46 -6.97
N ALA A 147 2.20 -15.02 -5.76
CA ALA A 147 1.38 -15.73 -4.79
C ALA A 147 0.35 -14.80 -4.14
N LEU A 148 -0.88 -15.29 -4.03
CA LEU A 148 -2.00 -14.54 -3.48
C LEU A 148 -2.78 -15.37 -2.47
N LEU A 149 -2.92 -14.83 -1.27
CA LEU A 149 -3.66 -15.45 -0.17
C LEU A 149 -4.71 -14.49 0.38
N TYR A 150 -5.97 -14.88 0.28
CA TYR A 150 -7.12 -14.17 0.84
C TYR A 150 -7.84 -15.05 1.85
N LEU A 151 -7.64 -14.83 3.14
CA LEU A 151 -8.27 -15.66 4.17
C LEU A 151 -9.80 -15.51 4.22
N LYS A 152 -10.28 -14.29 3.97
CA LYS A 152 -11.69 -13.96 3.83
C LYS A 152 -11.87 -12.78 2.90
N MET A 153 -12.58 -13.01 1.80
CA MET A 153 -12.94 -12.00 0.82
C MET A 153 -14.45 -12.07 0.56
N SER A 154 -15.10 -10.91 0.41
CA SER A 154 -16.49 -10.88 -0.05
C SER A 154 -16.50 -10.96 -1.57
N ASP A 155 -15.94 -9.94 -2.23
CA ASP A 155 -16.09 -9.73 -3.67
C ASP A 155 -14.73 -9.45 -4.33
N CYS A 156 -14.47 -10.08 -5.48
CA CYS A 156 -13.25 -9.86 -6.26
C CYS A 156 -13.60 -9.84 -7.75
N GLN A 157 -13.18 -8.78 -8.44
CA GLN A 157 -13.44 -8.55 -9.86
C GLN A 157 -12.12 -8.27 -10.58
N ASP A 158 -12.02 -8.75 -11.82
CA ASP A 158 -10.91 -8.45 -12.73
C ASP A 158 -9.55 -8.80 -12.11
N LEU A 159 -9.40 -10.08 -11.77
CA LEU A 159 -8.17 -10.62 -11.23
C LEU A 159 -7.26 -11.06 -12.38
N GLY A 160 -6.05 -10.53 -12.45
CA GLY A 160 -5.07 -10.83 -13.48
C GLY A 160 -4.48 -12.23 -13.37
N ALA A 161 -3.29 -12.41 -13.96
CA ALA A 161 -2.59 -13.68 -13.90
C ALA A 161 -1.98 -13.92 -12.52
N CYS A 162 -2.15 -15.12 -11.96
CA CYS A 162 -1.52 -15.49 -10.70
C CYS A 162 -0.73 -16.80 -10.78
N GLY A 163 0.45 -16.85 -10.15
CA GLY A 163 1.22 -18.09 -10.01
C GLY A 163 0.51 -19.09 -9.10
N ALA A 164 0.12 -18.65 -7.90
CA ALA A 164 -0.61 -19.47 -6.94
C ALA A 164 -1.65 -18.64 -6.18
N LEU A 165 -2.83 -19.22 -6.01
CA LEU A 165 -3.98 -18.51 -5.50
C LEU A 165 -4.76 -19.35 -4.48
N LEU A 166 -4.91 -18.82 -3.26
CA LEU A 166 -5.57 -19.50 -2.15
C LEU A 166 -6.65 -18.63 -1.51
N PHE A 167 -7.89 -19.11 -1.59
CA PHE A 167 -9.08 -18.52 -0.96
C PHE A 167 -9.77 -19.53 -0.04
N PRO A 168 -9.53 -19.50 1.29
CA PRO A 168 -10.27 -20.34 2.20
C PRO A 168 -11.77 -19.98 2.25
N LYS A 169 -12.12 -18.70 2.10
CA LYS A 169 -13.51 -18.22 2.07
C LYS A 169 -13.65 -17.05 1.10
N MET A 170 -14.44 -17.27 0.06
CA MET A 170 -14.84 -16.30 -0.95
C MET A 170 -16.37 -16.28 -1.05
N SER A 171 -17.00 -15.11 -1.24
CA SER A 171 -18.43 -15.07 -1.56
C SER A 171 -18.61 -15.08 -3.06
N ASP A 172 -18.17 -14.04 -3.75
CA ASP A 172 -18.45 -13.82 -5.17
C ASP A 172 -17.19 -13.39 -5.94
N CYS A 173 -16.87 -14.06 -7.06
CA CYS A 173 -15.82 -13.61 -7.97
C CYS A 173 -16.26 -13.48 -9.42
N LYS A 174 -15.58 -12.60 -10.16
CA LYS A 174 -15.83 -12.36 -11.58
C LYS A 174 -14.51 -12.08 -12.30
N ASP A 175 -14.37 -12.59 -13.52
CA ASP A 175 -13.22 -12.35 -14.40
C ASP A 175 -11.89 -12.72 -13.72
N LEU A 176 -11.74 -14.01 -13.38
CA LEU A 176 -10.47 -14.54 -12.88
C LEU A 176 -9.56 -14.89 -14.05
N GLY A 177 -8.39 -14.29 -14.10
CA GLY A 177 -7.35 -14.57 -15.09
C GLY A 177 -6.68 -15.93 -14.89
N ALA A 178 -5.62 -16.16 -15.67
CA ALA A 178 -4.91 -17.42 -15.67
C ALA A 178 -4.25 -17.69 -14.32
N CYS A 179 -4.41 -18.91 -13.79
CA CYS A 179 -3.82 -19.31 -12.51
C CYS A 179 -2.95 -20.57 -12.66
N GLY A 180 -1.72 -20.53 -12.15
CA GLY A 180 -0.84 -21.70 -12.11
C GLY A 180 -1.25 -22.74 -11.07
N ALA A 181 -1.84 -22.29 -9.96
CA ALA A 181 -2.46 -23.15 -8.95
C ALA A 181 -3.60 -22.39 -8.27
N LEU A 182 -4.75 -23.05 -8.09
CA LEU A 182 -5.94 -22.43 -7.53
C LEU A 182 -6.60 -23.35 -6.49
N LEU A 183 -6.80 -22.85 -5.28
CA LEU A 183 -7.47 -23.58 -4.21
C LEU A 183 -8.56 -22.72 -3.54
N PHE A 184 -9.79 -23.21 -3.62
CA PHE A 184 -10.93 -22.69 -2.87
C PHE A 184 -11.41 -23.73 -1.86
N LEU A 185 -11.57 -23.34 -0.60
CA LEU A 185 -12.21 -24.20 0.41
C LEU A 185 -13.72 -23.96 0.50
N LYS A 186 -14.16 -22.71 0.33
CA LYS A 186 -15.57 -22.33 0.34
C LYS A 186 -15.81 -21.12 -0.55
N MET A 187 -16.67 -21.29 -1.54
CA MET A 187 -17.09 -20.27 -2.50
C MET A 187 -18.61 -20.34 -2.70
N SER A 188 -19.27 -19.20 -2.93
CA SER A 188 -20.71 -19.16 -3.23
C SER A 188 -20.97 -19.02 -4.72
N HIS A 189 -20.37 -18.01 -5.38
CA HIS A 189 -20.49 -17.80 -6.81
C HIS A 189 -19.15 -17.40 -7.43
N CYS A 190 -18.93 -17.85 -8.66
CA CYS A 190 -17.86 -17.30 -9.49
C CYS A 190 -18.24 -17.37 -10.97
N GLN A 191 -17.87 -16.34 -11.71
CA GLN A 191 -18.12 -16.21 -13.14
C GLN A 191 -16.80 -15.94 -13.86
N ASP A 192 -16.71 -16.44 -15.10
CA ASP A 192 -15.59 -16.17 -16.00
C ASP A 192 -14.22 -16.54 -15.41
N LEU A 193 -14.06 -17.83 -15.08
CA LEU A 193 -12.79 -18.41 -14.66
C LEU A 193 -11.92 -18.70 -15.89
N GLY A 194 -10.75 -18.08 -15.96
CA GLY A 194 -9.73 -18.30 -16.96
C GLY A 194 -9.00 -19.64 -16.79
N ASP A 195 -8.01 -19.87 -17.66
CA ASP A 195 -7.30 -21.14 -17.72
C ASP A 195 -6.51 -21.43 -16.42
N ILE A 196 -6.78 -22.59 -15.83
CA ILE A 196 -6.00 -23.12 -14.70
C ILE A 196 -4.98 -24.10 -15.27
N SER A 197 -3.70 -23.74 -15.20
CA SER A 197 -2.61 -24.67 -15.55
C SER A 197 -2.47 -25.73 -14.47
N ARG A 198 -2.31 -27.00 -14.86
CA ARG A 198 -2.19 -28.14 -13.94
C ARG A 198 -0.76 -28.46 -13.56
#